data_AF-A0A662G9L0-F1
#
_entry.id   AF-A0A662G9L0-F1
#
_cell.length_a   1.000
_cell.length_b   1.000
_cell.length_c   1.000
_cell.angle_alpha   90.00
_cell.angle_beta   90.00
_cell.angle_gamma   90.00
#
_symmetry.space_group_name_H-M   'P 1'
#
loop_
_entity.id
_entity.type
_entity.pdbx_description
1 polymer ?
#
loop_
_entity_poly.entity_id
_entity_poly.type
_entity_poly.pdbx_seq_one_letter_code
_entity_poly.pdbx_strand_id
1 'polypeptide(L)'
;MSLILSEEKRDFEIIVVAPPKPKFELSRDKVEALNELLDSMDWDKKKFKRYVNAALRLRKIEREAGRSYLSLLRSYKKLSSEEIKLKYSIEQLKEKRRRIEEDLKLYMDQYQLTLDLVQKISKLVSALRERGLDLDDLKSGLNVLESLKKLGHDPSRILEELKKHEDLVREVEDLRRKVGELRFEIEGLEQRRLALLNEIGRIHEIEGGLNEIEEELEKLRNERDEIKHEIEEQKSKLESLKSELEELLGFKATIENLKETVDRLRAEVEKLRDEESKLRSETAELLGVRAEAEEISNGLKAAREELEKLEKFVESRKSYVELVEGEDAAAYAILKIFSDPSGIDAEDLEALAEQLKSLAKVKKGEISVLRPLEPHLLDRIRQSIITLIMPYVRKEFVPRKAFERIEDELRRLSERRTALEAEIESLRKALKSRMKEKVEMFQMMEVEAISPTNDIIKPKTIEDGMKVKVICPNCGTAIVTRIPTVEELKELQANEYKLRFTCGACGKSFEIKPETVLERIRR
;
A
#
# COMPACT_ATOMS: atom_id res chain seq x y z
N MET A 1 116.79 22.31 -65.10
CA MET A 1 118.19 22.23 -65.56
C MET A 1 118.80 21.03 -64.85
N SER A 2 118.89 19.85 -65.45
CA SER A 2 119.81 19.45 -66.53
C SER A 2 121.27 19.30 -66.06
N LEU A 3 122.01 18.24 -66.43
CA LEU A 3 121.69 16.98 -67.13
C LEU A 3 122.95 16.09 -67.02
N ILE A 4 122.77 14.78 -66.71
CA ILE A 4 123.55 13.62 -67.20
C ILE A 4 125.10 13.57 -66.95
N LEU A 5 125.62 12.36 -67.16
CA LEU A 5 126.99 11.93 -67.51
C LEU A 5 127.94 11.68 -66.34
N SER A 6 128.03 10.45 -65.81
CA SER A 6 128.49 9.17 -66.40
C SER A 6 129.99 8.94 -66.21
N GLU A 7 130.32 8.04 -65.29
CA GLU A 7 131.65 7.46 -65.17
C GLU A 7 131.92 6.50 -66.34
N GLU A 8 132.49 7.01 -67.42
CA GLU A 8 133.09 6.15 -68.45
C GLU A 8 134.60 6.04 -68.23
N LYS A 9 135.03 4.81 -67.95
CA LYS A 9 136.42 4.41 -67.79
C LYS A 9 137.22 4.81 -69.03
N ARG A 10 138.33 5.52 -68.81
CA ARG A 10 139.43 5.59 -69.77
C ARG A 10 140.63 4.93 -69.13
N ASP A 11 140.87 3.70 -69.52
CA ASP A 11 142.09 2.98 -69.17
C ASP A 11 143.27 3.66 -69.89
N PHE A 12 144.18 4.24 -69.12
CA PHE A 12 145.39 4.87 -69.66
C PHE A 12 146.57 3.91 -69.50
N GLU A 13 147.12 3.43 -70.62
CA GLU A 13 148.31 2.60 -70.63
C GLU A 13 149.53 3.36 -70.08
N ILE A 14 150.10 2.87 -68.98
CA ILE A 14 151.36 3.39 -68.44
C ILE A 14 152.52 2.78 -69.24
N ILE A 15 152.85 3.38 -70.38
CA ILE A 15 154.03 3.00 -71.16
C ILE A 15 155.29 3.50 -70.42
N VAL A 16 155.96 2.60 -69.70
CA VAL A 16 157.26 2.86 -69.06
C VAL A 16 158.36 2.92 -70.12
N VAL A 17 158.49 4.05 -70.81
CA VAL A 17 159.60 4.30 -71.74
C VAL A 17 160.88 4.57 -70.95
N ALA A 18 161.71 3.54 -70.77
CA ALA A 18 163.06 3.70 -70.22
C ALA A 18 164.02 4.24 -71.31
N PRO A 19 164.55 5.48 -71.19
CA PRO A 19 165.56 5.95 -72.13
C PRO A 19 166.88 5.16 -71.95
N PRO A 20 167.56 4.78 -73.04
CA PRO A 20 168.74 3.93 -72.98
C PRO A 20 169.90 4.65 -72.27
N LYS A 21 170.63 3.92 -71.41
CA LYS A 21 171.90 4.39 -70.84
C LYS A 21 173.04 4.05 -71.82
N PRO A 22 173.64 5.01 -72.53
CA PRO A 22 174.82 4.73 -73.35
C PRO A 22 175.99 4.33 -72.45
N LYS A 23 176.63 3.19 -72.76
CA LYS A 23 177.87 2.75 -72.13
C LYS A 23 179.02 3.68 -72.56
N PHE A 24 179.28 4.73 -71.79
CA PHE A 24 180.55 5.44 -71.84
C PHE A 24 181.57 4.70 -70.97
N GLU A 25 182.18 3.65 -71.53
CA GLU A 25 183.45 3.15 -71.03
C GLU A 25 184.54 4.17 -71.41
N LEU A 26 184.87 5.04 -70.47
CA LEU A 26 186.04 5.90 -70.56
C LEU A 26 187.28 4.99 -70.59
N SER A 27 188.10 5.10 -71.64
CA SER A 27 189.37 4.35 -71.73
C SER A 27 190.19 4.50 -70.45
N ARG A 28 190.81 3.40 -69.98
CA ARG A 28 191.58 3.39 -68.73
C ARG A 28 192.62 4.50 -68.71
N ASP A 29 193.34 4.69 -69.81
CA ASP A 29 194.35 5.73 -70.02
C ASP A 29 193.82 7.14 -69.73
N LYS A 30 192.54 7.43 -70.02
CA LYS A 30 191.92 8.75 -69.72
C LYS A 30 191.51 8.89 -68.25
N VAL A 31 191.30 7.79 -67.54
CA VAL A 31 191.06 7.78 -66.09
C VAL A 31 192.38 7.86 -65.32
N GLU A 32 193.44 7.21 -65.83
CA GLU A 32 194.80 7.30 -65.29
C GLU A 32 195.37 8.71 -65.48
N ALA A 33 195.33 9.28 -66.69
CA ALA A 33 195.75 10.67 -66.93
C ALA A 33 194.96 11.69 -66.10
N LEU A 34 193.68 11.44 -65.81
CA LEU A 34 192.88 12.29 -64.92
C LEU A 34 193.29 12.13 -63.45
N ASN A 35 193.66 10.92 -63.01
CA ASN A 35 194.19 10.70 -61.67
C ASN A 35 195.55 11.35 -61.48
N GLU A 36 196.47 11.22 -62.46
CA GLU A 36 197.77 11.90 -62.46
C GLU A 36 197.62 13.43 -62.40
N LEU A 37 196.67 14.00 -63.15
CA LEU A 37 196.33 15.43 -63.07
C LEU A 37 195.76 15.84 -61.71
N LEU A 38 194.92 15.01 -61.09
CA LEU A 38 194.37 15.29 -59.76
C LEU A 38 195.44 15.18 -58.66
N ASP A 39 196.35 14.21 -58.77
CA ASP A 39 197.46 14.04 -57.85
C ASP A 39 198.52 15.14 -58.02
N SER A 40 198.77 15.64 -59.24
CA SER A 40 199.68 16.77 -59.47
C SER A 40 199.14 18.13 -59.01
N MET A 41 197.82 18.26 -58.86
CA MET A 41 197.15 19.45 -58.32
C MET A 41 196.74 19.31 -56.84
N ASP A 42 197.17 18.24 -56.16
CA ASP A 42 196.90 17.96 -54.73
C ASP A 42 195.38 17.96 -54.40
N TRP A 43 194.55 17.51 -55.36
CA TRP A 43 193.09 17.59 -55.28
C TRP A 43 192.45 16.32 -54.71
N ASP A 44 191.76 16.45 -53.58
CA ASP A 44 191.00 15.36 -52.96
C ASP A 44 189.95 14.76 -53.93
N LYS A 45 190.27 13.55 -54.40
CA LYS A 45 189.45 12.72 -55.29
C LYS A 45 188.00 12.55 -54.79
N LYS A 46 187.73 12.59 -53.47
CA LYS A 46 186.37 12.54 -52.92
C LYS A 46 185.60 13.86 -53.12
N LYS A 47 186.23 15.02 -52.90
CA LYS A 47 185.63 16.33 -53.19
C LYS A 47 185.35 16.47 -54.68
N PHE A 48 186.31 16.11 -55.54
CA PHE A 48 186.12 16.13 -56.99
C PHE A 48 184.92 15.25 -57.41
N LYS A 49 184.81 14.01 -56.91
CA LYS A 49 183.66 13.13 -57.16
C LYS A 49 182.32 13.72 -56.70
N ARG A 50 182.29 14.51 -55.62
CA ARG A 50 181.08 15.26 -55.20
C ARG A 50 180.73 16.37 -56.19
N TYR A 51 181.70 17.18 -56.64
CA TYR A 51 181.47 18.23 -57.65
C TYR A 51 181.02 17.65 -58.99
N VAL A 52 181.63 16.56 -59.46
CA VAL A 52 181.21 15.84 -60.68
C VAL A 52 179.79 15.30 -60.52
N ASN A 53 179.43 14.68 -59.39
CA ASN A 53 178.07 14.21 -59.14
C ASN A 53 177.05 15.37 -59.06
N ALA A 54 177.43 16.52 -58.48
CA ALA A 54 176.59 17.71 -58.47
C ALA A 54 176.38 18.27 -59.88
N ALA A 55 177.45 18.38 -60.67
CA ALA A 55 177.40 18.80 -62.08
C ALA A 55 176.56 17.83 -62.94
N LEU A 56 176.65 16.51 -62.70
CA LEU A 56 175.81 15.52 -63.36
C LEU A 56 174.33 15.63 -62.95
N ARG A 57 174.02 15.94 -61.69
CA ARG A 57 172.64 16.22 -61.23
C ARG A 57 172.09 17.49 -61.89
N LEU A 58 172.87 18.58 -61.92
CA LEU A 58 172.51 19.81 -62.62
C LEU A 58 172.26 19.52 -64.11
N ARG A 59 173.16 18.81 -64.78
CA ARG A 59 173.03 18.43 -66.20
C ARG A 59 171.86 17.48 -66.48
N LYS A 60 171.42 16.68 -65.48
CA LYS A 60 170.20 15.86 -65.58
C LYS A 60 168.95 16.74 -65.52
N ILE A 61 168.89 17.67 -64.57
CA ILE A 61 167.81 18.67 -64.47
C ILE A 61 167.73 19.53 -65.74
N GLU A 62 168.87 19.93 -66.30
CA GLU A 62 168.93 20.69 -67.56
C GLU A 62 168.40 19.89 -68.77
N ARG A 63 168.67 18.59 -68.82
CA ARG A 63 168.11 17.70 -69.86
C ARG A 63 166.62 17.47 -69.68
N GLU A 64 166.16 17.21 -68.46
CA GLU A 64 164.75 16.92 -68.16
C GLU A 64 163.85 18.13 -68.41
N ALA A 65 164.33 19.34 -68.14
CA ALA A 65 163.58 20.57 -68.37
C ALA A 65 163.91 21.28 -69.71
N GLY A 66 164.86 20.76 -70.49
CA GLY A 66 165.30 21.33 -71.78
C GLY A 66 165.88 22.76 -71.71
N ARG A 67 166.33 23.21 -70.53
CA ARG A 67 166.76 24.59 -70.24
C ARG A 67 167.95 24.60 -69.29
N SER A 68 168.84 25.58 -69.40
CA SER A 68 169.99 25.71 -68.49
C SER A 68 169.56 25.97 -67.05
N TYR A 69 170.37 25.52 -66.09
CA TYR A 69 170.07 25.60 -64.66
C TYR A 69 169.89 27.05 -64.18
N LEU A 70 170.65 28.00 -64.75
CA LEU A 70 170.49 29.43 -64.49
C LEU A 70 169.12 29.96 -64.92
N SER A 71 168.54 29.42 -66.01
CA SER A 71 167.19 29.76 -66.45
C SER A 71 166.13 29.22 -65.48
N LEU A 72 166.29 27.96 -65.04
CA LEU A 72 165.40 27.30 -64.08
C LEU A 72 165.42 27.99 -62.71
N LEU A 73 166.58 28.41 -62.23
CA LEU A 73 166.72 29.18 -60.99
C LEU A 73 166.01 30.55 -61.10
N ARG A 74 166.08 31.21 -62.27
CA ARG A 74 165.35 32.46 -62.53
C ARG A 74 163.83 32.24 -62.57
N SER A 75 163.34 31.18 -63.22
CA SER A 75 161.90 30.88 -63.23
C SER A 75 161.38 30.49 -61.85
N TYR A 76 162.14 29.71 -61.07
CA TYR A 76 161.78 29.39 -59.69
C TYR A 76 161.72 30.65 -58.80
N LYS A 77 162.72 31.54 -58.90
CA LYS A 77 162.69 32.83 -58.19
C LYS A 77 161.51 33.72 -58.60
N LYS A 78 161.15 33.76 -59.89
CA LYS A 78 159.95 34.47 -60.37
C LYS A 78 158.67 33.89 -59.78
N LEU A 79 158.45 32.58 -59.96
CA LEU A 79 157.26 31.88 -59.46
C LEU A 79 157.12 32.00 -57.95
N SER A 80 158.20 31.87 -57.18
CA SER A 80 158.19 32.10 -55.72
C SER A 80 157.84 33.54 -55.36
N SER A 81 158.34 34.54 -56.11
CA SER A 81 157.96 35.95 -55.90
C SER A 81 156.50 36.23 -56.27
N GLU A 82 155.96 35.52 -57.26
CA GLU A 82 154.55 35.60 -57.68
C GLU A 82 153.64 34.89 -56.67
N GLU A 83 154.04 33.74 -56.14
CA GLU A 83 153.35 33.02 -55.07
C GLU A 83 153.23 33.88 -53.80
N ILE A 84 154.29 34.61 -53.41
CA ILE A 84 154.26 35.53 -52.27
C ILE A 84 153.30 36.70 -52.53
N LYS A 85 153.30 37.28 -53.74
CA LYS A 85 152.35 38.34 -54.12
C LYS A 85 150.91 37.84 -54.12
N LEU A 86 150.66 36.62 -54.63
CA LEU A 86 149.34 36.00 -54.65
C LEU A 86 148.84 35.68 -53.25
N LYS A 87 149.71 35.18 -52.36
CA LYS A 87 149.38 35.00 -50.93
C LYS A 87 148.97 36.32 -50.28
N TYR A 88 149.75 37.38 -50.48
CA TYR A 88 149.41 38.71 -49.96
C TYR A 88 148.09 39.26 -50.54
N SER A 89 147.82 39.10 -51.84
CA SER A 89 146.55 39.54 -52.43
C SER A 89 145.35 38.70 -51.95
N ILE A 90 145.53 37.40 -51.72
CA ILE A 90 144.51 36.53 -51.12
C ILE A 90 144.21 36.98 -49.69
N GLU A 91 145.23 37.30 -48.89
CA GLU A 91 145.06 37.82 -47.52
C GLU A 91 144.29 39.15 -47.52
N GLN A 92 144.65 40.09 -48.42
CA GLN A 92 143.91 41.35 -48.59
C GLN A 92 142.46 41.15 -49.04
N LEU A 93 142.18 40.16 -49.91
CA LEU A 93 140.82 39.85 -50.35
C LEU A 93 139.99 39.17 -49.25
N LYS A 94 140.59 38.30 -48.44
CA LYS A 94 139.94 37.74 -47.25
C LYS A 94 139.59 38.82 -46.23
N GLU A 95 140.51 39.74 -45.96
CA GLU A 95 140.29 40.85 -45.04
C GLU A 95 139.19 41.81 -45.54
N LYS A 96 139.19 42.14 -46.84
CA LYS A 96 138.09 42.90 -47.46
C LYS A 96 136.75 42.18 -47.37
N ARG A 97 136.73 40.88 -47.66
CA ARG A 97 135.52 40.04 -47.54
C ARG A 97 134.99 40.03 -46.11
N ARG A 98 135.87 39.83 -45.12
CA ARG A 98 135.54 39.84 -43.70
C ARG A 98 134.89 41.17 -43.29
N ARG A 99 135.46 42.31 -43.68
CA ARG A 99 134.86 43.63 -43.40
C ARG A 99 133.48 43.78 -44.02
N ILE A 100 133.30 43.35 -45.28
CA ILE A 100 131.98 43.37 -45.93
C ILE A 100 130.98 42.45 -45.19
N GLU A 101 131.40 41.29 -44.70
CA GLU A 101 130.55 40.38 -43.91
C GLU A 101 130.20 40.99 -42.53
N GLU A 102 131.13 41.70 -41.88
CA GLU A 102 130.90 42.44 -40.62
C GLU A 102 129.97 43.65 -40.83
N ASP A 103 130.19 44.46 -41.87
CA ASP A 103 129.33 45.59 -42.26
C ASP A 103 127.92 45.13 -42.64
N LEU A 104 127.79 44.07 -43.44
CA LEU A 104 126.50 43.53 -43.87
C LEU A 104 125.73 42.96 -42.68
N LYS A 105 126.41 42.37 -41.70
CA LYS A 105 125.79 41.97 -40.44
C LYS A 105 125.25 43.18 -39.65
N LEU A 106 126.04 44.25 -39.51
CA LEU A 106 125.58 45.50 -38.88
C LEU A 106 124.34 46.09 -39.57
N TYR A 107 124.31 46.09 -40.91
CA TYR A 107 123.12 46.54 -41.66
C TYR A 107 121.89 45.64 -41.42
N MET A 108 122.07 44.32 -41.34
CA MET A 108 120.98 43.39 -41.05
C MET A 108 120.45 43.55 -39.62
N ASP A 109 121.32 43.74 -38.64
CA ASP A 109 120.93 43.99 -37.24
C ASP A 109 120.17 45.33 -37.11
N GLN A 110 120.63 46.39 -37.81
CA GLN A 110 119.89 47.66 -37.89
C GLN A 110 118.52 47.50 -38.54
N TYR A 111 118.41 46.72 -39.63
CA TYR A 111 117.13 46.48 -40.31
C TYR A 111 116.15 45.67 -39.46
N GLN A 112 116.63 44.71 -38.67
CA GLN A 112 115.80 44.00 -37.70
C GLN A 112 115.26 44.94 -36.61
N LEU A 113 116.12 45.81 -36.05
CA LEU A 113 115.69 46.81 -35.06
C LEU A 113 114.64 47.78 -35.62
N THR A 114 114.76 48.23 -36.88
CA THR A 114 113.73 49.09 -37.49
C THR A 114 112.43 48.35 -37.77
N LEU A 115 112.49 47.08 -38.21
CA LEU A 115 111.28 46.24 -38.34
C LEU A 115 110.56 46.04 -37.00
N ASP A 116 111.29 45.74 -35.92
CA ASP A 116 110.72 45.58 -34.58
C ASP A 116 110.05 46.87 -34.08
N LEU A 117 110.66 48.03 -34.33
CA LEU A 117 110.07 49.33 -34.01
C LEU A 117 108.80 49.59 -34.82
N VAL A 118 108.81 49.35 -36.14
CA VAL A 118 107.63 49.50 -37.01
C VAL A 118 106.51 48.54 -36.60
N GLN A 119 106.81 47.29 -36.24
CA GLN A 119 105.82 46.35 -35.73
C GLN A 119 105.22 46.79 -34.39
N LYS A 120 106.03 47.32 -33.47
CA LYS A 120 105.53 47.89 -32.19
C LYS A 120 104.60 49.08 -32.44
N ILE A 121 104.98 50.01 -33.32
CA ILE A 121 104.15 51.16 -33.70
C ILE A 121 102.83 50.68 -34.36
N SER A 122 102.90 49.70 -35.28
CA SER A 122 101.71 49.12 -35.92
C SER A 122 100.72 48.54 -34.91
N LYS A 123 101.21 47.76 -33.92
CA LYS A 123 100.39 47.22 -32.82
C LYS A 123 99.74 48.29 -31.95
N LEU A 124 100.44 49.41 -31.70
CA LEU A 124 99.89 50.55 -30.95
C LEU A 124 98.80 51.26 -31.77
N VAL A 125 99.02 51.51 -33.05
CA VAL A 125 98.04 52.16 -33.94
C VAL A 125 96.79 51.30 -34.13
N SER A 126 96.90 49.97 -34.21
CA SER A 126 95.71 49.10 -34.28
C SER A 126 94.91 49.10 -32.97
N ALA A 127 95.59 49.03 -31.82
CA ALA A 127 94.93 49.08 -30.51
C ALA A 127 94.25 50.43 -30.19
N LEU A 128 94.68 51.52 -30.83
CA LEU A 128 93.98 52.82 -30.79
C LEU A 128 92.71 52.79 -31.65
N ARG A 129 92.79 52.28 -32.88
CA ARG A 129 91.64 52.17 -33.80
C ARG A 129 90.51 51.30 -33.26
N GLU A 130 90.82 50.22 -32.55
CA GLU A 130 89.80 49.38 -31.87
C GLU A 130 88.98 50.17 -30.83
N ARG A 131 89.54 51.25 -30.28
CA ARG A 131 88.87 52.16 -29.33
C ARG A 131 88.25 53.39 -30.02
N GLY A 132 88.23 53.41 -31.36
CA GLY A 132 87.70 54.53 -32.14
C GLY A 132 88.58 55.78 -32.14
N LEU A 133 89.87 55.67 -31.81
CA LEU A 133 90.81 56.79 -31.77
C LEU A 133 91.91 56.64 -32.83
N ASP A 134 92.28 57.75 -33.47
CA ASP A 134 93.46 57.83 -34.33
C ASP A 134 94.60 58.70 -33.72
N LEU A 135 95.65 58.93 -34.51
CA LEU A 135 96.82 59.69 -34.06
C LEU A 135 96.58 61.21 -34.04
N ASP A 136 95.67 61.71 -34.87
CA ASP A 136 95.28 63.12 -34.91
C ASP A 136 94.26 63.45 -33.80
N ASP A 137 93.43 62.48 -33.39
CA ASP A 137 92.62 62.57 -32.16
C ASP A 137 93.50 62.74 -30.92
N LEU A 138 94.54 61.90 -30.76
CA LEU A 138 95.48 61.99 -29.65
C LEU A 138 96.24 63.33 -29.64
N LYS A 139 96.66 63.80 -30.81
CA LYS A 139 97.31 65.11 -30.98
C LYS A 139 96.38 66.26 -30.64
N SER A 140 95.11 66.17 -31.05
CA SER A 140 94.07 67.16 -30.74
C SER A 140 93.76 67.18 -29.25
N GLY A 141 93.62 66.02 -28.61
CA GLY A 141 93.47 65.89 -27.16
C GLY A 141 94.65 66.46 -26.40
N LEU A 142 95.88 66.22 -26.86
CA LEU A 142 97.09 66.78 -26.23
C LEU A 142 97.14 68.32 -26.35
N ASN A 143 96.76 68.88 -27.50
CA ASN A 143 96.61 70.33 -27.69
C ASN A 143 95.56 70.94 -26.74
N VAL A 144 94.44 70.24 -26.50
CA VAL A 144 93.40 70.66 -25.55
C VAL A 144 93.93 70.62 -24.11
N LEU A 145 94.60 69.54 -23.71
CA LEU A 145 95.22 69.43 -22.37
C LEU A 145 96.29 70.50 -22.14
N GLU A 146 97.10 70.82 -23.16
CA GLU A 146 98.10 71.89 -23.09
C GLU A 146 97.45 73.28 -23.00
N SER A 147 96.32 73.49 -23.69
CA SER A 147 95.54 74.73 -23.62
C SER A 147 94.87 74.92 -22.25
N LEU A 148 94.30 73.86 -21.68
CA LEU A 148 93.76 73.87 -20.31
C LEU A 148 94.85 74.19 -19.27
N LYS A 149 96.05 73.63 -19.44
CA LYS A 149 97.20 73.92 -18.58
C LYS A 149 97.68 75.37 -18.71
N LYS A 150 97.63 75.97 -19.91
CA LYS A 150 97.93 77.40 -20.14
C LYS A 150 96.89 78.34 -19.52
N LEU A 151 95.63 77.90 -19.39
CA LEU A 151 94.56 78.62 -18.70
C LEU A 151 94.59 78.48 -17.17
N GLY A 152 95.59 77.79 -16.61
CA GLY A 152 95.75 77.62 -15.16
C GLY A 152 94.91 76.51 -14.54
N HIS A 153 94.22 75.70 -15.36
CA HIS A 153 93.50 74.52 -14.89
C HIS A 153 94.43 73.31 -14.77
N ASP A 154 94.18 72.45 -13.78
CA ASP A 154 94.88 71.18 -13.60
C ASP A 154 94.22 70.09 -14.46
N PRO A 155 94.85 69.61 -15.55
CA PRO A 155 94.22 68.65 -16.45
C PRO A 155 93.97 67.29 -15.80
N SER A 156 94.74 66.92 -14.77
CA SER A 156 94.53 65.66 -14.04
C SER A 156 93.19 65.67 -13.29
N ARG A 157 92.85 66.78 -12.63
CA ARG A 157 91.55 66.94 -11.95
C ARG A 157 90.39 66.92 -12.94
N ILE A 158 90.54 67.57 -14.10
CA ILE A 158 89.52 67.56 -15.14
C ILE A 158 89.28 66.12 -15.65
N LEU A 159 90.33 65.34 -15.86
CA LEU A 159 90.22 63.94 -16.27
C LEU A 159 89.58 63.06 -15.17
N GLU A 160 89.85 63.32 -13.90
CA GLU A 160 89.18 62.65 -12.77
C GLU A 160 87.68 62.97 -12.72
N GLU A 161 87.28 64.24 -12.88
CA GLU A 161 85.87 64.63 -12.93
C GLU A 161 85.15 64.10 -14.19
N LEU A 162 85.82 64.07 -15.34
CA LEU A 162 85.27 63.45 -16.56
C LEU A 162 85.05 61.94 -16.37
N LYS A 163 85.97 61.24 -15.70
CA LYS A 163 85.79 59.82 -15.36
C LYS A 163 84.62 59.61 -14.40
N LYS A 164 84.51 60.42 -13.33
CA LYS A 164 83.34 60.38 -12.43
C LYS A 164 82.04 60.64 -13.19
N HIS A 165 82.05 61.54 -14.17
CA HIS A 165 80.89 61.81 -15.01
C HIS A 165 80.53 60.60 -15.89
N GLU A 166 81.52 59.93 -16.51
CA GLU A 166 81.30 58.68 -17.26
C GLU A 166 80.72 57.57 -16.38
N ASP A 167 81.25 57.39 -15.16
CA ASP A 167 80.76 56.39 -14.20
C ASP A 167 79.32 56.72 -13.73
N LEU A 168 79.00 58.00 -13.46
CA LEU A 168 77.63 58.45 -13.15
C LEU A 168 76.66 58.30 -14.32
N VAL A 169 77.10 58.53 -15.56
CA VAL A 169 76.27 58.30 -16.75
C VAL A 169 75.93 56.82 -16.89
N ARG A 170 76.89 55.91 -16.68
CA ARG A 170 76.64 54.46 -16.62
C ARG A 170 75.64 54.09 -15.54
N GLU A 171 75.79 54.62 -14.32
CA GLU A 171 74.85 54.36 -13.22
C GLU A 171 73.44 54.86 -13.55
N VAL A 172 73.30 56.03 -14.18
CA VAL A 172 72.00 56.55 -14.66
C VAL A 172 71.40 55.66 -15.75
N GLU A 173 72.20 55.10 -16.66
CA GLU A 173 71.73 54.13 -17.66
C GLU A 173 71.29 52.80 -17.02
N ASP A 174 72.05 52.27 -16.06
CA ASP A 174 71.69 51.08 -15.29
C ASP A 174 70.39 51.29 -14.49
N LEU A 175 70.23 52.44 -13.83
CA LEU A 175 69.01 52.80 -13.11
C LEU A 175 67.82 52.98 -14.05
N ARG A 176 68.01 53.56 -15.24
CA ARG A 176 66.97 53.65 -16.28
C ARG A 176 66.53 52.27 -16.77
N ARG A 177 67.48 51.34 -16.98
CA ARG A 177 67.16 49.94 -17.32
C ARG A 177 66.33 49.27 -16.22
N LYS A 178 66.77 49.35 -14.95
CA LYS A 178 66.01 48.84 -13.79
C LYS A 178 64.61 49.45 -13.66
N VAL A 179 64.45 50.75 -13.90
CA VAL A 179 63.13 51.41 -13.90
C VAL A 179 62.24 50.90 -15.05
N GLY A 180 62.81 50.56 -16.21
CA GLY A 180 62.08 49.91 -17.30
C GLY A 180 61.63 48.50 -16.93
N GLU A 181 62.53 47.68 -16.37
CA GLU A 181 62.25 46.33 -15.88
C GLU A 181 61.12 46.33 -14.84
N LEU A 182 61.24 47.18 -13.80
CA LEU A 182 60.22 47.31 -12.74
C LEU A 182 58.85 47.79 -13.27
N ARG A 183 58.82 48.65 -14.30
CA ARG A 183 57.55 49.05 -14.95
C ARG A 183 56.89 47.87 -15.64
N PHE A 184 57.66 47.08 -16.39
CA PHE A 184 57.15 45.88 -17.06
C PHE A 184 56.66 44.83 -16.06
N GLU A 185 57.36 44.67 -14.93
CA GLU A 185 56.89 43.82 -13.82
C GLU A 185 55.56 44.32 -13.21
N ILE A 186 55.43 45.63 -12.98
CA ILE A 186 54.18 46.24 -12.48
C ILE A 186 53.03 46.01 -13.46
N GLU A 187 53.22 46.28 -14.75
CA GLU A 187 52.21 46.03 -15.80
C GLU A 187 51.79 44.55 -15.83
N GLY A 188 52.75 43.62 -15.72
CA GLY A 188 52.47 42.19 -15.63
C GLY A 188 51.71 41.78 -14.36
N LEU A 189 51.99 42.41 -13.22
CA LEU A 189 51.26 42.21 -11.96
C LEU A 189 49.85 42.79 -12.00
N GLU A 190 49.65 43.94 -12.63
CA GLU A 190 48.32 44.54 -12.83
C GLU A 190 47.44 43.69 -13.73
N GLN A 191 47.98 43.15 -14.84
CA GLN A 191 47.27 42.19 -15.69
C GLN A 191 46.87 40.92 -14.92
N ARG A 192 47.77 40.36 -14.11
CA ARG A 192 47.45 39.21 -13.23
C ARG A 192 46.36 39.54 -12.20
N ARG A 193 46.42 40.73 -11.59
CA ARG A 193 45.39 41.20 -10.65
C ARG A 193 44.02 41.31 -11.32
N LEU A 194 43.94 41.84 -12.54
CA LEU A 194 42.69 41.92 -13.30
C LEU A 194 42.15 40.54 -13.67
N ALA A 195 43.02 39.60 -14.07
CA ALA A 195 42.63 38.21 -14.32
C ALA A 195 42.02 37.55 -13.07
N LEU A 196 42.70 37.68 -11.91
CA LEU A 196 42.21 37.14 -10.63
C LEU A 196 40.87 37.77 -10.20
N LEU A 197 40.67 39.08 -10.40
CA LEU A 197 39.39 39.73 -10.10
C LEU A 197 38.25 39.19 -10.98
N ASN A 198 38.52 38.90 -12.25
CA ASN A 198 37.53 38.29 -13.14
C ASN A 198 37.22 36.83 -12.75
N GLU A 199 38.22 36.07 -12.31
CA GLU A 199 38.03 34.70 -11.79
C GLU A 199 37.20 34.72 -10.50
N ILE A 200 37.49 35.63 -9.57
CA ILE A 200 36.70 35.83 -8.33
C ILE A 200 35.25 36.18 -8.68
N GLY A 201 35.01 37.05 -9.67
CA GLY A 201 33.66 37.37 -10.14
C GLY A 201 32.88 36.14 -10.61
N ARG A 202 33.50 35.30 -11.46
CA ARG A 202 32.90 34.04 -11.92
C ARG A 202 32.64 33.05 -10.78
N ILE A 203 33.51 33.00 -9.77
CA ILE A 203 33.30 32.16 -8.59
C ILE A 203 32.04 32.62 -7.83
N HIS A 204 31.85 33.92 -7.63
CA HIS A 204 30.63 34.45 -6.99
C HIS A 204 29.36 34.18 -7.82
N GLU A 205 29.43 34.24 -9.16
CA GLU A 205 28.31 33.85 -10.04
C GLU A 205 27.96 32.36 -9.89
N ILE A 206 28.97 31.48 -9.80
CA ILE A 206 28.80 30.04 -9.59
C ILE A 206 28.25 29.75 -8.19
N GLU A 207 28.74 30.43 -7.14
CA GLU A 207 28.22 30.32 -5.77
C GLU A 207 26.76 30.78 -5.70
N GLY A 208 26.39 31.86 -6.40
CA GLY A 208 25.00 32.30 -6.53
C GLY A 208 24.10 31.23 -7.13
N GLY A 209 24.47 30.69 -8.30
CA GLY A 209 23.72 29.62 -8.95
C GLY A 209 23.69 28.30 -8.14
N LEU A 210 24.72 28.03 -7.33
CA LEU A 210 24.74 26.87 -6.44
C LEU A 210 23.73 27.04 -5.29
N ASN A 211 23.62 28.23 -4.70
CA ASN A 211 22.61 28.52 -3.68
C ASN A 211 21.18 28.41 -4.25
N GLU A 212 20.95 28.91 -5.47
CA GLU A 212 19.65 28.77 -6.16
C GLU A 212 19.28 27.28 -6.36
N ILE A 213 20.23 26.45 -6.79
CA ILE A 213 20.05 24.99 -6.95
C ILE A 213 19.81 24.30 -5.59
N GLU A 214 20.46 24.73 -4.51
CA GLU A 214 20.23 24.20 -3.17
C GLU A 214 18.82 24.54 -2.66
N GLU A 215 18.32 25.76 -2.87
CA GLU A 215 16.95 26.12 -2.56
C GLU A 215 15.92 25.32 -3.38
N GLU A 216 16.15 25.12 -4.68
CA GLU A 216 15.28 24.28 -5.52
C GLU A 216 15.28 22.82 -5.06
N LEU A 217 16.46 22.28 -4.69
CA LEU A 217 16.57 20.93 -4.13
C LEU A 217 15.82 20.79 -2.80
N GLU A 218 15.81 21.82 -1.95
CA GLU A 218 15.05 21.79 -0.69
C GLU A 218 13.53 21.88 -0.94
N LYS A 219 13.07 22.73 -1.86
CA LYS A 219 11.66 22.79 -2.31
C LYS A 219 11.19 21.43 -2.83
N LEU A 220 11.93 20.83 -3.78
CA LEU A 220 11.63 19.51 -4.35
C LEU A 220 11.68 18.38 -3.31
N ARG A 221 12.54 18.48 -2.28
CA ARG A 221 12.58 17.50 -1.18
C ARG A 221 11.31 17.55 -0.34
N ASN A 222 10.81 18.75 -0.04
CA ASN A 222 9.59 18.98 0.73
C ASN A 222 8.36 18.50 -0.05
N GLU A 223 8.20 18.91 -1.32
CA GLU A 223 7.12 18.42 -2.20
C GLU A 223 7.10 16.89 -2.28
N ARG A 224 8.26 16.24 -2.39
CA ARG A 224 8.39 14.78 -2.40
C ARG A 224 7.98 14.14 -1.09
N ASP A 225 8.17 14.79 0.06
CA ASP A 225 7.71 14.28 1.35
C ASP A 225 6.21 14.53 1.59
N GLU A 226 5.67 15.66 1.13
CA GLU A 226 4.22 15.92 1.09
C GLU A 226 3.49 14.85 0.25
N ILE A 227 3.94 14.60 -0.99
CA ILE A 227 3.38 13.56 -1.87
C ILE A 227 3.48 12.16 -1.23
N LYS A 228 4.57 11.87 -0.48
CA LYS A 228 4.68 10.60 0.26
C LYS A 228 3.64 10.49 1.37
N HIS A 229 3.39 11.57 2.11
CA HIS A 229 2.34 11.60 3.13
C HIS A 229 0.95 11.42 2.52
N GLU A 230 0.64 12.10 1.42
CA GLU A 230 -0.62 11.92 0.69
C GLU A 230 -0.81 10.48 0.21
N ILE A 231 0.23 9.86 -0.37
CA ILE A 231 0.19 8.44 -0.81
C ILE A 231 -0.11 7.51 0.36
N GLU A 232 0.48 7.73 1.54
CA GLU A 232 0.25 6.88 2.71
C GLU A 232 -1.15 7.08 3.30
N GLU A 233 -1.68 8.32 3.30
CA GLU A 233 -3.06 8.61 3.67
C GLU A 233 -4.07 7.98 2.69
N GLN A 234 -3.80 8.01 1.38
CA GLN A 234 -4.67 7.37 0.39
C GLN A 234 -4.63 5.84 0.50
N LYS A 235 -3.48 5.23 0.84
CA LYS A 235 -3.41 3.80 1.16
C LYS A 235 -4.25 3.44 2.39
N SER A 236 -4.18 4.23 3.46
CA SER A 236 -4.95 3.92 4.68
C SER A 236 -6.46 4.02 4.44
N LYS A 237 -6.90 5.01 3.65
CA LYS A 237 -8.28 5.13 3.15
C LYS A 237 -8.70 3.96 2.26
N LEU A 238 -7.82 3.48 1.37
CA LEU A 238 -8.07 2.29 0.56
C LEU A 238 -8.22 1.03 1.42
N GLU A 239 -7.40 0.89 2.47
CA GLU A 239 -7.49 -0.27 3.36
C GLU A 239 -8.77 -0.25 4.23
N SER A 240 -9.17 0.92 4.73
CA SER A 240 -10.45 1.06 5.45
C SER A 240 -11.64 0.75 4.54
N LEU A 241 -11.65 1.28 3.31
CA LEU A 241 -12.69 0.99 2.32
C LEU A 241 -12.75 -0.49 1.94
N LYS A 242 -11.62 -1.21 1.89
CA LYS A 242 -11.63 -2.67 1.72
C LYS A 242 -12.31 -3.37 2.90
N SER A 243 -11.97 -3.01 4.14
CA SER A 243 -12.58 -3.63 5.32
C SER A 243 -14.10 -3.37 5.39
N GLU A 244 -14.56 -2.16 5.07
CA GLU A 244 -15.99 -1.84 4.94
C GLU A 244 -16.68 -2.70 3.86
N LEU A 245 -15.99 -2.94 2.73
CA LEU A 245 -16.51 -3.77 1.63
C LEU A 245 -16.56 -5.26 2.01
N GLU A 246 -15.59 -5.76 2.78
CA GLU A 246 -15.61 -7.12 3.36
C GLU A 246 -16.76 -7.28 4.38
N GLU A 247 -17.00 -6.30 5.26
CA GLU A 247 -18.14 -6.29 6.17
C GLU A 247 -19.48 -6.30 5.42
N LEU A 248 -19.62 -5.48 4.36
CA LEU A 248 -20.81 -5.46 3.50
C LEU A 248 -21.05 -6.79 2.77
N LEU A 249 -19.99 -7.49 2.34
CA LEU A 249 -20.09 -8.84 1.78
C LEU A 249 -20.54 -9.85 2.86
N GLY A 250 -20.05 -9.73 4.09
CA GLY A 250 -20.53 -10.50 5.24
C GLY A 250 -22.02 -10.29 5.51
N PHE A 251 -22.48 -9.03 5.53
CA PHE A 251 -23.90 -8.72 5.69
C PHE A 251 -24.74 -9.31 4.54
N LYS A 252 -24.27 -9.26 3.29
CA LYS A 252 -24.99 -9.90 2.16
C LYS A 252 -25.21 -11.40 2.39
N ALA A 253 -24.20 -12.13 2.84
CA ALA A 253 -24.34 -13.55 3.17
C ALA A 253 -25.35 -13.79 4.31
N THR A 254 -25.34 -12.94 5.35
CA THR A 254 -26.37 -13.04 6.42
C THR A 254 -27.79 -12.75 5.91
N ILE A 255 -27.97 -11.83 4.96
CA ILE A 255 -29.27 -11.53 4.34
C ILE A 255 -29.76 -12.71 3.49
N GLU A 256 -28.87 -13.40 2.78
CA GLU A 256 -29.21 -14.62 2.02
C GLU A 256 -29.64 -15.75 2.97
N ASN A 257 -28.87 -16.02 4.03
CA ASN A 257 -29.27 -16.98 5.08
C ASN A 257 -30.62 -16.62 5.73
N LEU A 258 -30.85 -15.33 6.05
CA LEU A 258 -32.12 -14.88 6.62
C LEU A 258 -33.29 -15.09 5.66
N LYS A 259 -33.12 -14.86 4.35
CA LYS A 259 -34.16 -15.16 3.34
C LYS A 259 -34.50 -16.66 3.33
N GLU A 260 -33.50 -17.54 3.32
CA GLU A 260 -33.73 -18.99 3.40
C GLU A 260 -34.51 -19.38 4.67
N THR A 261 -34.18 -18.80 5.82
CA THR A 261 -34.94 -19.07 7.06
C THR A 261 -36.38 -18.55 7.00
N VAL A 262 -36.61 -17.38 6.39
CA VAL A 262 -37.95 -16.81 6.19
C VAL A 262 -38.79 -17.67 5.25
N ASP A 263 -38.22 -18.14 4.14
CA ASP A 263 -38.94 -18.98 3.19
C ASP A 263 -39.22 -20.38 3.76
N ARG A 264 -38.30 -20.93 4.57
CA ARG A 264 -38.56 -22.16 5.35
C ARG A 264 -39.70 -21.98 6.34
N LEU A 265 -39.70 -20.88 7.12
CA LEU A 265 -40.77 -20.57 8.08
C LEU A 265 -42.11 -20.32 7.39
N ARG A 266 -42.13 -19.69 6.21
CA ARG A 266 -43.35 -19.56 5.39
C ARG A 266 -43.90 -20.91 4.97
N ALA A 267 -43.06 -21.82 4.48
CA ALA A 267 -43.47 -23.18 4.11
C ALA A 267 -43.97 -23.99 5.32
N GLU A 268 -43.43 -23.76 6.52
CA GLU A 268 -43.90 -24.34 7.77
C GLU A 268 -45.26 -23.79 8.20
N VAL A 269 -45.47 -22.46 8.11
CA VAL A 269 -46.76 -21.81 8.39
C VAL A 269 -47.86 -22.29 7.45
N GLU A 270 -47.60 -22.47 6.15
CA GLU A 270 -48.60 -23.01 5.23
C GLU A 270 -48.95 -24.48 5.54
N LYS A 271 -47.96 -25.32 5.89
CA LYS A 271 -48.23 -26.70 6.36
C LYS A 271 -49.10 -26.72 7.62
N LEU A 272 -48.79 -25.87 8.60
CA LEU A 272 -49.57 -25.76 9.83
C LEU A 272 -50.99 -25.24 9.57
N ARG A 273 -51.19 -24.37 8.57
CA ARG A 273 -52.53 -23.96 8.11
C ARG A 273 -53.30 -25.09 7.44
N ASP A 274 -52.63 -25.89 6.59
CA ASP A 274 -53.23 -27.07 5.99
C ASP A 274 -53.65 -28.09 7.06
N GLU A 275 -52.79 -28.33 8.05
CA GLU A 275 -53.08 -29.20 9.21
C GLU A 275 -54.22 -28.64 10.08
N GLU A 276 -54.22 -27.34 10.38
CA GLU A 276 -55.35 -26.69 11.08
C GLU A 276 -56.65 -26.85 10.29
N SER A 277 -56.62 -26.71 8.96
CA SER A 277 -57.82 -26.86 8.12
C SER A 277 -58.39 -28.28 8.18
N LYS A 278 -57.53 -29.31 8.16
CA LYS A 278 -57.91 -30.73 8.28
C LYS A 278 -58.47 -31.05 9.66
N LEU A 279 -57.80 -30.60 10.73
CA LEU A 279 -58.29 -30.79 12.09
C LEU A 279 -59.64 -30.09 12.32
N ARG A 280 -59.85 -28.92 11.70
CA ARG A 280 -61.16 -28.23 11.70
C ARG A 280 -62.24 -29.02 10.96
N SER A 281 -61.95 -29.62 9.80
CA SER A 281 -62.93 -30.47 9.10
C SER A 281 -63.22 -31.76 9.87
N GLU A 282 -62.21 -32.45 10.39
CA GLU A 282 -62.38 -33.65 11.24
C GLU A 282 -63.21 -33.33 12.50
N THR A 283 -62.98 -32.17 13.13
CA THR A 283 -63.77 -31.72 14.28
C THR A 283 -65.23 -31.46 13.89
N ALA A 284 -65.49 -30.89 12.71
CA ALA A 284 -66.85 -30.66 12.21
C ALA A 284 -67.58 -31.98 11.90
N GLU A 285 -66.90 -32.95 11.30
CA GLU A 285 -67.42 -34.30 11.06
C GLU A 285 -67.75 -35.02 12.37
N LEU A 286 -66.84 -34.98 13.36
CA LEU A 286 -67.07 -35.57 14.68
C LEU A 286 -68.25 -34.92 15.43
N LEU A 287 -68.46 -33.61 15.27
CA LEU A 287 -69.64 -32.91 15.81
C LEU A 287 -70.92 -33.34 15.09
N GLY A 288 -70.88 -33.59 13.77
CA GLY A 288 -72.00 -34.16 13.01
C GLY A 288 -72.37 -35.57 13.49
N VAL A 289 -71.38 -36.48 13.54
CA VAL A 289 -71.56 -37.85 14.05
C VAL A 289 -72.07 -37.86 15.50
N ARG A 290 -71.63 -36.90 16.33
CA ARG A 290 -72.17 -36.74 17.67
C ARG A 290 -73.65 -36.33 17.68
N ALA A 291 -74.05 -35.40 16.83
CA ALA A 291 -75.45 -35.00 16.70
C ALA A 291 -76.33 -36.17 16.25
N GLU A 292 -75.89 -36.93 15.23
CA GLU A 292 -76.56 -38.17 14.78
C GLU A 292 -76.66 -39.21 15.91
N ALA A 293 -75.60 -39.38 16.71
CA ALA A 293 -75.62 -40.29 17.86
C ALA A 293 -76.57 -39.83 18.97
N GLU A 294 -76.70 -38.52 19.21
CA GLU A 294 -77.68 -37.94 20.14
C GLU A 294 -79.12 -38.11 19.62
N GLU A 295 -79.36 -37.95 18.31
CA GLU A 295 -80.65 -38.26 17.67
C GLU A 295 -81.02 -39.75 17.78
N ILE A 296 -80.10 -40.66 17.43
CA ILE A 296 -80.30 -42.10 17.57
C ILE A 296 -80.56 -42.48 19.03
N SER A 297 -79.83 -41.89 19.99
CA SER A 297 -80.07 -42.13 21.43
C SER A 297 -81.46 -41.70 21.87
N ASN A 298 -81.96 -40.56 21.36
CA ASN A 298 -83.28 -40.06 21.68
C ASN A 298 -84.39 -40.88 21.00
N GLY A 299 -84.21 -41.28 19.74
CA GLY A 299 -85.10 -42.21 19.05
C GLY A 299 -85.19 -43.58 19.75
N LEU A 300 -84.06 -44.09 20.25
CA LEU A 300 -84.00 -45.35 20.99
C LEU A 300 -84.66 -45.25 22.38
N LYS A 301 -84.62 -44.09 23.05
CA LYS A 301 -85.42 -43.84 24.26
C LYS A 301 -86.92 -43.84 23.93
N ALA A 302 -87.34 -43.11 22.90
CA ALA A 302 -88.74 -43.05 22.48
C ALA A 302 -89.28 -44.46 22.12
N ALA A 303 -88.53 -45.24 21.35
CA ALA A 303 -88.88 -46.62 21.01
C ALA A 303 -88.97 -47.54 22.25
N ARG A 304 -88.13 -47.35 23.26
CA ARG A 304 -88.25 -48.06 24.55
C ARG A 304 -89.51 -47.67 25.32
N GLU A 305 -89.86 -46.39 25.35
CA GLU A 305 -91.11 -45.93 25.98
C GLU A 305 -92.36 -46.44 25.24
N GLU A 306 -92.31 -46.59 23.91
CA GLU A 306 -93.38 -47.23 23.14
C GLU A 306 -93.47 -48.73 23.40
N LEU A 307 -92.34 -49.43 23.48
CA LEU A 307 -92.30 -50.84 23.89
C LEU A 307 -92.90 -51.04 25.28
N GLU A 308 -92.54 -50.23 26.27
CA GLU A 308 -93.10 -50.33 27.63
C GLU A 308 -94.63 -50.08 27.65
N LYS A 309 -95.13 -49.17 26.81
CA LYS A 309 -96.58 -48.94 26.65
C LYS A 309 -97.26 -50.15 25.99
N LEU A 310 -96.64 -50.74 24.97
CA LEU A 310 -97.16 -51.92 24.27
C LEU A 310 -97.14 -53.15 25.18
N GLU A 311 -96.09 -53.37 25.98
CA GLU A 311 -96.00 -54.44 26.97
C GLU A 311 -97.12 -54.34 27.99
N LYS A 312 -97.36 -53.15 28.57
CA LYS A 312 -98.49 -52.91 29.48
C LYS A 312 -99.85 -53.16 28.81
N PHE A 313 -99.99 -52.78 27.54
CA PHE A 313 -101.22 -53.04 26.78
C PHE A 313 -101.44 -54.54 26.52
N VAL A 314 -100.38 -55.27 26.13
CA VAL A 314 -100.40 -56.73 25.94
C VAL A 314 -100.74 -57.44 27.26
N GLU A 315 -100.19 -57.00 28.38
CA GLU A 315 -100.48 -57.58 29.70
C GLU A 315 -101.95 -57.34 30.09
N SER A 316 -102.47 -56.13 29.87
CA SER A 316 -103.90 -55.86 30.09
C SER A 316 -104.80 -56.71 29.18
N ARG A 317 -104.41 -56.93 27.92
CA ARG A 317 -105.12 -57.82 26.97
C ARG A 317 -105.11 -59.28 27.44
N LYS A 318 -103.99 -59.82 27.93
CA LYS A 318 -103.93 -61.18 28.50
C LYS A 318 -104.89 -61.33 29.68
N SER A 319 -104.84 -60.42 30.66
CA SER A 319 -105.75 -60.48 31.82
C SER A 319 -107.23 -60.39 31.44
N TYR A 320 -107.56 -59.74 30.31
CA TYR A 320 -108.92 -59.70 29.78
C TYR A 320 -109.31 -61.01 29.10
N VAL A 321 -108.39 -61.67 28.39
CA VAL A 321 -108.62 -62.99 27.77
C VAL A 321 -108.83 -64.05 28.86
N GLU A 322 -107.98 -64.10 29.88
CA GLU A 322 -108.14 -65.02 31.04
C GLU A 322 -109.51 -64.86 31.72
N LEU A 323 -110.01 -63.62 31.82
CA LEU A 323 -111.34 -63.35 32.37
C LEU A 323 -112.45 -63.94 31.49
N VAL A 324 -112.39 -63.73 30.18
CA VAL A 324 -113.40 -64.21 29.22
C VAL A 324 -113.40 -65.74 29.11
N GLU A 325 -112.22 -66.37 29.13
CA GLU A 325 -112.10 -67.83 29.18
C GLU A 325 -112.71 -68.40 30.48
N GLY A 326 -112.52 -67.70 31.61
CA GLY A 326 -113.19 -68.03 32.88
C GLY A 326 -114.71 -67.83 32.87
N GLU A 327 -115.22 -66.82 32.15
CA GLU A 327 -116.67 -66.61 31.96
C GLU A 327 -117.31 -67.68 31.06
N ASP A 328 -116.64 -68.09 29.98
CA ASP A 328 -117.15 -69.11 29.04
C ASP A 328 -117.20 -70.49 29.71
N ALA A 329 -116.16 -70.87 30.46
CA ALA A 329 -116.15 -72.08 31.28
C ALA A 329 -117.29 -72.10 32.32
N ALA A 330 -117.57 -70.96 32.97
CA ALA A 330 -118.67 -70.84 33.92
C ALA A 330 -120.05 -70.93 33.24
N ALA A 331 -120.22 -70.33 32.07
CA ALA A 331 -121.44 -70.44 31.27
C ALA A 331 -121.71 -71.90 30.86
N TYR A 332 -120.67 -72.62 30.45
CA TYR A 332 -120.74 -74.05 30.12
C TYR A 332 -121.16 -74.91 31.33
N ALA A 333 -120.55 -74.71 32.50
CA ALA A 333 -120.90 -75.43 33.73
C ALA A 333 -122.36 -75.18 34.18
N ILE A 334 -122.83 -73.92 34.11
CA ILE A 334 -124.23 -73.58 34.42
C ILE A 334 -125.20 -74.26 33.43
N LEU A 335 -124.91 -74.24 32.12
CA LEU A 335 -125.72 -74.90 31.11
C LEU A 335 -125.80 -76.42 31.33
N LYS A 336 -124.70 -77.06 31.73
CA LYS A 336 -124.65 -78.49 32.05
C LYS A 336 -125.56 -78.86 33.23
N ILE A 337 -125.48 -78.11 34.34
CA ILE A 337 -126.26 -78.35 35.56
C ILE A 337 -127.78 -78.23 35.34
N PHE A 338 -128.24 -77.29 34.51
CA PHE A 338 -129.66 -77.14 34.21
C PHE A 338 -130.18 -78.11 33.12
N SER A 339 -129.28 -78.77 32.37
CA SER A 339 -129.66 -79.71 31.30
C SER A 339 -129.82 -81.15 31.79
N ASP A 340 -128.99 -81.59 32.74
CA ASP A 340 -129.15 -82.88 33.42
C ASP A 340 -128.72 -82.80 34.91
N PRO A 341 -129.66 -82.59 35.85
CA PRO A 341 -129.34 -82.52 37.28
C PRO A 341 -128.94 -83.87 37.91
N SER A 342 -128.92 -84.96 37.14
CA SER A 342 -128.61 -86.32 37.61
C SER A 342 -127.18 -86.78 37.25
N GLY A 343 -126.47 -86.03 36.40
CA GLY A 343 -125.16 -86.36 35.86
C GLY A 343 -124.07 -85.33 36.20
N ILE A 344 -124.02 -84.88 37.46
CA ILE A 344 -123.08 -83.86 37.93
C ILE A 344 -121.88 -84.53 38.61
N ASP A 345 -120.68 -84.37 38.04
CA ASP A 345 -119.42 -84.83 38.63
C ASP A 345 -118.82 -83.78 39.58
N ALA A 346 -117.92 -84.21 40.48
CA ALA A 346 -117.35 -83.35 41.51
C ALA A 346 -116.55 -82.16 40.96
N GLU A 347 -115.91 -82.33 39.79
CA GLU A 347 -115.10 -81.30 39.12
C GLU A 347 -115.97 -80.12 38.61
N ASP A 348 -117.20 -80.38 38.14
CA ASP A 348 -118.13 -79.34 37.70
C ASP A 348 -118.61 -78.45 38.88
N LEU A 349 -118.69 -79.03 40.08
CA LEU A 349 -119.03 -78.31 41.32
C LEU A 349 -117.84 -77.51 41.87
N GLU A 350 -116.60 -77.95 41.65
CA GLU A 350 -115.42 -77.18 42.01
C GLU A 350 -115.28 -75.90 41.18
N ALA A 351 -115.51 -75.96 39.86
CA ALA A 351 -115.50 -74.77 39.01
C ALA A 351 -116.50 -73.69 39.48
N LEU A 352 -117.69 -74.12 39.92
CA LEU A 352 -118.72 -73.23 40.48
C LEU A 352 -118.37 -72.72 41.89
N ALA A 353 -117.74 -73.55 42.73
CA ALA A 353 -117.23 -73.15 44.03
C ALA A 353 -116.05 -72.17 43.94
N GLU A 354 -115.19 -72.32 42.93
CA GLU A 354 -114.11 -71.37 42.64
C GLU A 354 -114.62 -70.05 42.07
N GLN A 355 -115.64 -70.07 41.20
CA GLN A 355 -116.36 -68.87 40.75
C GLN A 355 -117.02 -68.12 41.92
N LEU A 356 -117.65 -68.82 42.87
CA LEU A 356 -118.18 -68.19 44.09
C LEU A 356 -117.07 -67.67 45.01
N LYS A 357 -115.91 -68.33 45.08
CA LYS A 357 -114.72 -67.81 45.81
C LYS A 357 -114.11 -66.59 45.12
N SER A 358 -113.99 -66.56 43.79
CA SER A 358 -113.42 -65.43 43.05
C SER A 358 -114.34 -64.22 43.09
N LEU A 359 -115.66 -64.39 42.91
CA LEU A 359 -116.66 -63.36 43.16
C LEU A 359 -116.62 -62.86 44.61
N ALA A 360 -116.42 -63.73 45.60
CA ALA A 360 -116.24 -63.31 46.99
C ALA A 360 -114.94 -62.50 47.21
N LYS A 361 -113.85 -62.81 46.50
CA LYS A 361 -112.59 -62.02 46.52
C LYS A 361 -112.75 -60.65 45.85
N VAL A 362 -113.46 -60.58 44.72
CA VAL A 362 -113.83 -59.31 44.06
C VAL A 362 -114.67 -58.46 45.01
N LYS A 363 -115.71 -59.02 45.63
CA LYS A 363 -116.58 -58.30 46.58
C LYS A 363 -115.89 -57.89 47.89
N LYS A 364 -114.78 -58.56 48.26
CA LYS A 364 -113.88 -58.18 49.36
C LYS A 364 -112.82 -57.12 48.96
N GLY A 365 -112.68 -56.83 47.66
CA GLY A 365 -111.76 -55.83 47.14
C GLY A 365 -110.33 -56.32 46.85
N GLU A 366 -110.10 -57.63 46.83
CA GLU A 366 -108.77 -58.24 46.63
C GLU A 366 -108.30 -58.17 45.16
N ILE A 367 -109.19 -57.87 44.20
CA ILE A 367 -108.88 -57.69 42.77
C ILE A 367 -109.36 -56.30 42.33
N SER A 368 -108.47 -55.30 42.43
CA SER A 368 -108.85 -53.89 42.32
C SER A 368 -109.26 -53.40 40.93
N VAL A 369 -108.91 -54.14 39.86
CA VAL A 369 -109.09 -53.72 38.46
C VAL A 369 -110.54 -53.78 37.99
N LEU A 370 -111.37 -54.64 38.60
CA LEU A 370 -112.71 -54.98 38.09
C LEU A 370 -113.89 -54.25 38.78
N ARG A 371 -113.60 -53.39 39.77
CA ARG A 371 -114.62 -52.53 40.44
C ARG A 371 -115.59 -51.81 39.49
N PRO A 372 -115.16 -51.26 38.33
CA PRO A 372 -116.08 -50.56 37.42
C PRO A 372 -117.14 -51.47 36.76
N LEU A 373 -116.89 -52.78 36.65
CA LEU A 373 -117.77 -53.76 36.00
C LEU A 373 -118.67 -54.52 37.00
N GLU A 374 -118.37 -54.42 38.30
CA GLU A 374 -119.16 -54.99 39.40
C GLU A 374 -120.66 -54.72 39.29
N PRO A 375 -121.14 -53.49 38.94
CA PRO A 375 -122.58 -53.23 38.81
C PRO A 375 -123.22 -54.05 37.69
N HIS A 376 -122.56 -54.15 36.53
CA HIS A 376 -123.11 -54.83 35.35
C HIS A 376 -123.09 -56.34 35.47
N LEU A 377 -122.04 -56.92 36.07
CA LEU A 377 -121.98 -58.35 36.36
C LEU A 377 -123.06 -58.74 37.38
N LEU A 378 -123.21 -57.96 38.46
CA LEU A 378 -124.27 -58.17 39.44
C LEU A 378 -125.66 -58.01 38.83
N ASP A 379 -125.91 -57.01 37.97
CA ASP A 379 -127.22 -56.85 37.34
C ASP A 379 -127.53 -57.92 36.29
N ARG A 380 -126.53 -58.42 35.55
CA ARG A 380 -126.74 -59.51 34.59
C ARG A 380 -127.03 -60.84 35.30
N ILE A 381 -126.30 -61.16 36.37
CA ILE A 381 -126.60 -62.31 37.23
C ILE A 381 -127.97 -62.13 37.93
N ARG A 382 -128.27 -60.93 38.44
CA ARG A 382 -129.57 -60.60 39.04
C ARG A 382 -130.70 -60.72 38.02
N GLN A 383 -130.51 -60.31 36.77
CA GLN A 383 -131.49 -60.50 35.70
C GLN A 383 -131.67 -61.97 35.34
N SER A 384 -130.60 -62.77 35.22
CA SER A 384 -130.70 -64.22 35.00
C SER A 384 -131.47 -64.90 36.15
N ILE A 385 -131.12 -64.59 37.41
CA ILE A 385 -131.82 -65.06 38.60
C ILE A 385 -133.30 -64.62 38.58
N ILE A 386 -133.60 -63.35 38.32
CA ILE A 386 -134.98 -62.83 38.23
C ILE A 386 -135.76 -63.55 37.12
N THR A 387 -135.16 -63.77 35.95
CA THR A 387 -135.84 -64.40 34.80
C THR A 387 -136.10 -65.89 35.05
N LEU A 388 -135.18 -66.58 35.74
CA LEU A 388 -135.32 -67.99 36.13
C LEU A 388 -136.29 -68.19 37.33
N ILE A 389 -136.35 -67.24 38.27
CA ILE A 389 -137.16 -67.35 39.50
C ILE A 389 -138.57 -66.73 39.36
N MET A 390 -138.77 -65.73 38.48
CA MET A 390 -140.08 -65.07 38.30
C MET A 390 -141.27 -65.98 37.97
N PRO A 391 -141.13 -67.10 37.23
CA PRO A 391 -142.24 -68.06 37.05
C PRO A 391 -142.73 -68.68 38.35
N TYR A 392 -141.83 -68.81 39.34
CA TYR A 392 -142.08 -69.51 40.61
C TYR A 392 -142.45 -68.56 41.77
N VAL A 393 -141.98 -67.31 41.76
CA VAL A 393 -142.22 -66.33 42.85
C VAL A 393 -143.41 -65.38 42.60
N ARG A 394 -143.99 -65.38 41.40
CA ARG A 394 -145.18 -64.57 41.03
C ARG A 394 -146.45 -64.77 41.88
N LYS A 395 -146.45 -65.68 42.87
CA LYS A 395 -147.58 -65.98 43.75
C LYS A 395 -147.53 -65.27 45.12
N GLU A 396 -146.45 -64.58 45.49
CA GLU A 396 -146.28 -64.03 46.86
C GLU A 396 -145.79 -62.54 46.90
N PHE A 397 -146.74 -61.57 46.96
CA PHE A 397 -146.60 -60.11 47.27
C PHE A 397 -145.80 -59.23 46.25
N VAL A 398 -145.61 -57.89 46.32
CA VAL A 398 -145.87 -56.75 47.26
C VAL A 398 -146.36 -55.47 46.47
N PRO A 399 -147.14 -54.49 47.03
CA PRO A 399 -147.79 -53.40 46.24
C PRO A 399 -147.08 -52.02 46.08
N ARG A 400 -147.64 -51.19 45.18
CA ARG A 400 -147.12 -49.94 44.56
C ARG A 400 -146.59 -48.77 45.42
N LYS A 401 -146.92 -48.62 46.71
CA LYS A 401 -146.67 -47.36 47.47
C LYS A 401 -145.20 -47.00 47.74
N ALA A 402 -144.26 -47.92 47.48
CA ALA A 402 -142.84 -47.66 47.69
C ALA A 402 -142.19 -46.77 46.62
N PHE A 403 -142.75 -46.72 45.41
CA PHE A 403 -142.12 -46.05 44.26
C PHE A 403 -142.12 -44.52 44.37
N GLU A 404 -143.24 -43.92 44.80
CA GLU A 404 -143.44 -42.46 44.80
C GLU A 404 -142.44 -41.70 45.70
N ARG A 405 -141.89 -42.34 46.75
CA ARG A 405 -140.91 -41.70 47.64
C ARG A 405 -139.52 -41.54 47.03
N ILE A 406 -139.17 -42.35 46.03
CA ILE A 406 -137.82 -42.38 45.46
C ILE A 406 -137.62 -41.26 44.43
N GLU A 407 -138.68 -40.83 43.74
CA GLU A 407 -138.62 -39.71 42.78
C GLU A 407 -138.36 -38.34 43.46
N ASP A 408 -138.97 -38.08 44.63
CA ASP A 408 -138.81 -36.80 45.34
C ASP A 408 -137.39 -36.56 45.86
N GLU A 409 -136.65 -37.61 46.24
CA GLU A 409 -135.26 -37.49 46.72
C GLU A 409 -134.27 -37.18 45.59
N LEU A 410 -134.47 -37.77 44.40
CA LEU A 410 -133.65 -37.51 43.21
C LEU A 410 -133.69 -36.04 42.79
N ARG A 411 -134.85 -35.39 42.89
CA ARG A 411 -135.04 -33.99 42.49
C ARG A 411 -134.26 -33.00 43.36
N ARG A 412 -134.10 -33.28 44.66
CA ARG A 412 -133.36 -32.42 45.60
C ARG A 412 -131.84 -32.46 45.41
N LEU A 413 -131.33 -33.55 44.84
CA LEU A 413 -129.88 -33.75 44.65
C LEU A 413 -129.34 -33.01 43.42
N SER A 414 -130.16 -32.81 42.37
CA SER A 414 -129.74 -32.08 41.17
C SER A 414 -129.56 -30.58 41.41
N GLU A 415 -130.48 -29.95 42.17
CA GLU A 415 -130.43 -28.53 42.53
C GLU A 415 -129.19 -28.17 43.38
N ARG A 416 -128.70 -29.12 44.19
CA ARG A 416 -127.53 -28.93 45.04
C ARG A 416 -126.20 -28.95 44.27
N ARG A 417 -126.18 -29.58 43.09
CA ARG A 417 -124.99 -29.69 42.24
C ARG A 417 -124.69 -28.39 41.50
N THR A 418 -125.71 -27.75 40.93
CA THR A 418 -125.54 -26.53 40.11
C THR A 418 -125.03 -25.33 40.93
N ALA A 419 -125.36 -25.27 42.22
CA ALA A 419 -124.83 -24.24 43.13
C ALA A 419 -123.30 -24.33 43.32
N LEU A 420 -122.76 -25.53 43.45
CA LEU A 420 -121.32 -25.76 43.70
C LEU A 420 -120.47 -25.47 42.44
N GLU A 421 -121.02 -25.70 41.24
CA GLU A 421 -120.33 -25.39 39.99
C GLU A 421 -120.10 -23.87 39.82
N ALA A 422 -120.95 -23.01 40.41
CA ALA A 422 -120.81 -21.55 40.36
C ALA A 422 -119.72 -20.99 41.30
N GLU A 423 -119.49 -21.60 42.47
CA GLU A 423 -118.44 -21.16 43.41
C GLU A 423 -117.03 -21.37 42.85
N ILE A 424 -116.82 -22.46 42.10
CA ILE A 424 -115.52 -22.80 41.50
C ILE A 424 -115.07 -21.75 40.48
N GLU A 425 -116.00 -21.18 39.72
CA GLU A 425 -115.72 -20.19 38.68
C GLU A 425 -115.29 -18.82 39.29
N SER A 426 -115.82 -18.48 40.47
CA SER A 426 -115.44 -17.30 41.25
C SER A 426 -113.97 -17.37 41.71
N LEU A 427 -113.57 -18.50 42.29
CA LEU A 427 -112.21 -18.71 42.82
C LEU A 427 -111.13 -18.62 41.73
N ARG A 428 -111.44 -19.05 40.51
CA ARG A 428 -110.54 -18.94 39.34
C ARG A 428 -110.25 -17.50 38.93
N LYS A 429 -111.17 -16.55 39.11
CA LYS A 429 -110.92 -15.12 38.83
C LYS A 429 -109.97 -14.49 39.84
N ALA A 430 -110.08 -14.84 41.13
CA ALA A 430 -109.24 -14.27 42.19
C ALA A 430 -107.75 -14.66 42.11
N LEU A 431 -107.43 -15.81 41.48
CA LEU A 431 -106.03 -16.21 41.26
C LEU A 431 -105.35 -15.45 40.11
N LYS A 432 -106.10 -15.01 39.09
CA LYS A 432 -105.53 -14.29 37.93
C LYS A 432 -105.12 -12.85 38.25
N SER A 433 -105.72 -12.19 39.24
CA SER A 433 -105.29 -10.85 39.68
C SER A 433 -103.98 -10.90 40.48
N ARG A 434 -103.84 -11.86 41.41
CA ARG A 434 -102.65 -11.98 42.29
C ARG A 434 -101.31 -12.27 41.58
N MET A 435 -101.32 -12.74 40.33
CA MET A 435 -100.09 -12.96 39.55
C MET A 435 -99.56 -11.72 38.82
N LYS A 436 -100.29 -10.59 38.78
CA LYS A 436 -99.88 -9.39 38.03
C LYS A 436 -99.07 -8.36 38.82
N GLU A 437 -98.96 -8.48 40.15
CA GLU A 437 -98.40 -7.43 41.02
C GLU A 437 -96.97 -7.72 41.54
N LYS A 438 -96.22 -8.65 40.92
CA LYS A 438 -94.88 -9.07 41.39
C LYS A 438 -93.75 -9.01 40.37
N VAL A 439 -93.90 -8.24 39.28
CA VAL A 439 -92.85 -8.05 38.26
C VAL A 439 -92.65 -6.56 37.96
N GLU A 440 -92.22 -5.79 38.95
CA GLU A 440 -91.67 -4.44 38.75
C GLU A 440 -90.81 -4.02 39.95
N MET A 441 -89.57 -4.53 40.01
CA MET A 441 -88.56 -4.08 40.96
C MET A 441 -87.18 -4.09 40.27
N PHE A 442 -86.94 -3.06 39.45
CA PHE A 442 -85.70 -2.91 38.69
C PHE A 442 -84.57 -2.35 39.56
N GLN A 443 -83.41 -3.02 39.56
CA GLN A 443 -82.18 -2.53 40.17
C GLN A 443 -81.66 -1.32 39.37
N MET A 444 -81.46 -0.18 40.03
CA MET A 444 -80.92 1.03 39.40
C MET A 444 -79.39 1.06 39.43
N MET A 445 -78.80 1.83 38.51
CA MET A 445 -77.35 2.05 38.38
C MET A 445 -77.07 3.53 38.69
N GLU A 446 -76.29 3.82 39.72
CA GLU A 446 -76.00 5.20 40.13
C GLU A 446 -74.94 5.85 39.23
N VAL A 447 -75.05 7.18 39.06
CA VAL A 447 -74.20 8.00 38.19
C VAL A 447 -73.72 9.22 38.96
N GLU A 448 -72.40 9.41 39.03
CA GLU A 448 -71.76 10.51 39.76
C GLU A 448 -70.73 11.21 38.86
N ALA A 449 -70.49 12.50 39.07
CA ALA A 449 -69.46 13.28 38.36
C ALA A 449 -68.28 13.58 39.29
N ILE A 450 -67.07 13.50 38.77
CA ILE A 450 -65.82 13.60 39.54
C ILE A 450 -64.94 14.69 38.96
N SER A 451 -64.51 15.62 39.80
CA SER A 451 -63.61 16.71 39.42
C SER A 451 -62.15 16.22 39.22
N PRO A 452 -61.28 17.02 38.58
CA PRO A 452 -59.84 16.76 38.56
C PRO A 452 -59.19 16.70 39.96
N THR A 453 -59.80 17.33 40.97
CA THR A 453 -59.40 17.29 42.39
C THR A 453 -59.99 16.10 43.16
N ASN A 454 -60.71 15.20 42.47
CA ASN A 454 -61.32 13.97 43.00
C ASN A 454 -62.55 14.19 43.92
N ASP A 455 -63.19 15.36 43.82
CA ASP A 455 -64.45 15.67 44.51
C ASP A 455 -65.63 15.05 43.76
N ILE A 456 -66.53 14.39 44.49
CA ILE A 456 -67.70 13.69 43.93
C ILE A 456 -68.93 14.59 44.04
N ILE A 457 -69.53 14.91 42.89
CA ILE A 457 -70.75 15.71 42.75
C ILE A 457 -71.80 14.84 42.07
N LYS A 458 -73.02 14.80 42.61
CA LYS A 458 -74.18 14.20 41.91
C LYS A 458 -74.72 15.23 40.90
N PRO A 459 -74.73 14.93 39.58
CA PRO A 459 -75.31 15.84 38.58
C PRO A 459 -76.75 16.24 38.90
N LYS A 460 -77.14 17.46 38.54
CA LYS A 460 -78.42 18.05 38.95
C LYS A 460 -79.59 17.64 38.06
N THR A 461 -79.35 17.30 36.78
CA THR A 461 -80.41 16.99 35.80
C THR A 461 -80.57 15.49 35.49
N ILE A 462 -80.21 14.58 36.41
CA ILE A 462 -80.33 13.12 36.19
C ILE A 462 -81.80 12.69 35.98
N GLU A 463 -82.75 13.31 36.70
CA GLU A 463 -84.16 12.94 36.59
C GLU A 463 -84.77 13.33 35.24
N ASP A 464 -84.45 14.51 34.71
CA ASP A 464 -84.85 14.97 33.36
C ASP A 464 -83.91 14.46 32.25
N GLY A 465 -82.94 13.62 32.60
CA GLY A 465 -81.88 13.13 31.74
C GLY A 465 -82.29 12.06 30.72
N MET A 466 -81.48 11.91 29.66
CA MET A 466 -81.72 10.92 28.60
C MET A 466 -81.49 9.48 29.11
N LYS A 467 -82.40 8.56 28.76
CA LYS A 467 -82.24 7.12 29.03
C LYS A 467 -81.26 6.49 28.04
N VAL A 468 -80.19 5.88 28.53
CA VAL A 468 -79.19 5.17 27.74
C VAL A 468 -79.01 3.72 28.22
N LYS A 469 -78.81 2.80 27.26
CA LYS A 469 -78.49 1.40 27.55
C LYS A 469 -76.97 1.27 27.67
N VAL A 470 -76.48 1.04 28.89
CA VAL A 470 -75.05 0.87 29.19
C VAL A 470 -74.76 -0.59 29.45
N ILE A 471 -73.73 -1.13 28.79
CA ILE A 471 -73.22 -2.49 29.04
C ILE A 471 -72.07 -2.36 30.02
N CYS A 472 -72.14 -3.03 31.16
CA CYS A 472 -71.04 -3.01 32.13
C CYS A 472 -69.82 -3.78 31.56
N PRO A 473 -68.65 -3.15 31.38
CA PRO A 473 -67.48 -3.80 30.81
C PRO A 473 -66.91 -4.92 31.70
N ASN A 474 -67.28 -4.97 32.98
CA ASN A 474 -66.78 -5.97 33.93
C ASN A 474 -67.67 -7.24 34.05
N CYS A 475 -68.94 -7.20 33.66
CA CYS A 475 -69.84 -8.36 33.79
C CYS A 475 -70.78 -8.59 32.59
N GLY A 476 -70.71 -7.78 31.53
CA GLY A 476 -71.52 -7.91 30.32
C GLY A 476 -73.01 -7.58 30.49
N THR A 477 -73.48 -7.34 31.71
CA THR A 477 -74.88 -7.00 31.99
C THR A 477 -75.24 -5.66 31.35
N ALA A 478 -76.31 -5.66 30.55
CA ALA A 478 -76.86 -4.45 29.94
C ALA A 478 -77.95 -3.85 30.83
N ILE A 479 -77.73 -2.62 31.32
CA ILE A 479 -78.64 -1.91 32.22
C ILE A 479 -79.06 -0.59 31.56
N VAL A 480 -80.32 -0.20 31.72
CA VAL A 480 -80.81 1.11 31.24
C VAL A 480 -80.72 2.09 32.40
N THR A 481 -79.96 3.17 32.25
CA THR A 481 -79.84 4.24 33.25
C THR A 481 -80.03 5.62 32.60
N ARG A 482 -80.18 6.68 33.41
CA ARG A 482 -80.26 8.07 32.92
C ARG A 482 -78.90 8.74 33.02
N ILE A 483 -78.58 9.57 32.04
CA ILE A 483 -77.42 10.48 32.05
C ILE A 483 -77.90 11.93 32.04
N PRO A 484 -77.09 12.88 32.56
CA PRO A 484 -77.45 14.30 32.58
C PRO A 484 -77.80 14.86 31.20
N THR A 485 -78.50 15.99 31.17
CA THR A 485 -78.87 16.68 29.93
C THR A 485 -77.65 17.08 29.10
N VAL A 486 -77.85 17.27 27.79
CA VAL A 486 -76.76 17.62 26.83
C VAL A 486 -76.09 18.96 27.16
N GLU A 487 -76.76 19.83 27.91
CA GLU A 487 -76.22 21.10 28.39
C GLU A 487 -75.29 20.88 29.60
N GLU A 488 -75.76 20.18 30.64
CA GLU A 488 -74.93 19.84 31.82
C GLU A 488 -73.73 18.96 31.42
N LEU A 489 -73.87 18.08 30.41
CA LEU A 489 -72.73 17.30 29.88
C LEU A 489 -71.64 18.17 29.22
N LYS A 490 -71.99 19.31 28.60
CA LYS A 490 -71.01 20.25 28.05
C LYS A 490 -70.35 21.08 29.16
N GLU A 491 -71.10 21.46 30.20
CA GLU A 491 -70.54 22.13 31.37
C GLU A 491 -69.56 21.22 32.12
N LEU A 492 -69.88 19.94 32.26
CA LEU A 492 -68.98 18.93 32.84
C LEU A 492 -67.75 18.68 31.96
N GLN A 493 -67.89 18.70 30.62
CA GLN A 493 -66.75 18.67 29.70
C GLN A 493 -65.84 19.89 29.87
N ALA A 494 -66.41 21.10 29.90
CA ALA A 494 -65.66 22.36 29.99
C ALA A 494 -64.84 22.49 31.29
N ASN A 495 -65.22 21.76 32.34
CA ASN A 495 -64.52 21.73 33.63
C ASN A 495 -63.73 20.42 33.87
N GLU A 496 -63.46 19.62 32.82
CA GLU A 496 -62.71 18.35 32.86
C GLU A 496 -63.25 17.23 33.79
N TYR A 497 -64.56 17.23 34.08
CA TYR A 497 -65.16 16.20 34.94
C TYR A 497 -65.25 14.83 34.24
N LYS A 498 -65.22 13.74 35.02
CA LYS A 498 -65.49 12.37 34.56
C LYS A 498 -66.80 11.83 35.15
N LEU A 499 -67.55 11.04 34.37
CA LEU A 499 -68.76 10.37 34.84
C LEU A 499 -68.43 8.96 35.33
N ARG A 500 -68.66 8.68 36.61
CA ARG A 500 -68.53 7.34 37.22
C ARG A 500 -69.89 6.66 37.24
N PHE A 501 -69.93 5.42 36.76
CA PHE A 501 -71.11 4.56 36.75
C PHE A 501 -70.87 3.33 37.64
N THR A 502 -71.70 3.11 38.66
CA THR A 502 -71.62 1.96 39.59
C THR A 502 -72.61 0.87 39.22
N CYS A 503 -72.13 -0.30 38.79
CA CYS A 503 -72.99 -1.38 38.31
C CYS A 503 -73.73 -2.11 39.45
N GLY A 504 -75.05 -1.97 39.53
CA GLY A 504 -75.88 -2.66 40.54
C GLY A 504 -75.85 -4.19 40.51
N ALA A 505 -75.36 -4.82 39.43
CA ALA A 505 -75.26 -6.27 39.30
C ALA A 505 -73.91 -6.86 39.77
N CYS A 506 -72.82 -6.08 39.76
CA CYS A 506 -71.48 -6.56 40.15
C CYS A 506 -70.69 -5.63 41.09
N GLY A 507 -71.29 -4.52 41.53
CA GLY A 507 -70.72 -3.55 42.48
C GLY A 507 -69.56 -2.70 41.95
N LYS A 508 -68.97 -3.01 40.79
CA LYS A 508 -67.80 -2.28 40.28
C LYS A 508 -68.19 -0.98 39.57
N SER A 509 -67.37 0.05 39.77
CA SER A 509 -67.45 1.35 39.11
C SER A 509 -66.52 1.46 37.90
N PHE A 510 -66.93 2.17 36.86
CA PHE A 510 -66.06 2.59 35.75
C PHE A 510 -66.32 4.05 35.36
N GLU A 511 -65.31 4.71 34.80
CA GLU A 511 -65.33 6.14 34.49
C GLU A 511 -65.32 6.38 32.97
N ILE A 512 -66.16 7.30 32.50
CA ILE A 512 -66.26 7.72 31.10
C ILE A 512 -66.16 9.25 31.03
N LYS A 513 -65.41 9.78 30.07
CA LYS A 513 -65.38 11.22 29.79
C LYS A 513 -66.69 11.69 29.15
N PRO A 514 -67.28 12.84 29.55
CA PRO A 514 -68.49 13.38 28.93
C PRO A 514 -68.40 13.53 27.41
N GLU A 515 -67.21 13.81 26.89
CA GLU A 515 -66.90 13.92 25.44
C GLU A 515 -67.34 12.67 24.66
N THR A 516 -66.97 11.48 25.14
CA THR A 516 -67.28 10.18 24.53
C THR A 516 -68.77 9.85 24.56
N VAL A 517 -69.51 10.45 25.51
CA VAL A 517 -70.98 10.34 25.60
C VAL A 517 -71.63 11.30 24.60
N LEU A 518 -71.17 12.56 24.52
CA LEU A 518 -71.65 13.56 23.57
C LEU A 518 -71.42 13.15 22.11
N GLU A 519 -70.29 12.53 21.78
CA GLU A 519 -70.01 11.99 20.43
C GLU A 519 -70.98 10.87 20.03
N ARG A 520 -71.41 10.03 20.98
CA ARG A 520 -72.35 8.93 20.74
C ARG A 520 -73.82 9.35 20.71
N ILE A 521 -74.16 10.55 21.18
CA ILE A 521 -75.51 11.13 21.10
C ILE A 521 -75.70 11.94 19.80
N ARG A 522 -74.61 12.36 19.15
CA ARG A 522 -74.62 13.11 17.88
C ARG A 522 -74.58 12.23 16.61
N ARG A 523 -74.65 10.91 16.77
CA ARG A 523 -74.77 9.91 15.70
C ARG A 523 -76.10 9.17 15.84
#